data_AF-A0A0K2X9V8-F1
#
_entry.id   AF-A0A0K2X9V8-F1
#
_cell.length_a   1.000
_cell.length_b   1.000
_cell.length_c   1.000
_cell.angle_alpha   90.00
_cell.angle_beta   90.00
_cell.angle_gamma   90.00
#
_symmetry.space_group_name_H-M   'P 1'
#
loop_
_entity.id
_entity.type
_entity.pdbx_description
1 polymer ?
#
loop_
_entity_poly.entity_id
_entity_poly.type
_entity_poly.pdbx_seq_one_letter_code
_entity_poly.pdbx_strand_id
1 'polypeptide(L)'
;MIQNLLILYNPFYQENVIELHLEILKEKGKVAFGKIRPKSKDQEHKHPQTLERIYQSTTSQNFLQLFLTNFASLFVAKVEAVQKDLEGVSAPEYYFSEDRKFSVEAWFIITDMRELERNDFIAVRDRYLPNFTTPDHNNHTFRIYGNDYDYPLAIEMKKEINYFEDPKKHYPNVFKSAEFLELKERLIELNFGATAYKLHHASLDNVIYAEMEYQKNKQDPLYDFGPIALRYSKILEQEAYALFKDLVRFLAQNNPKILEMRYFSHSKKENTPLGQILSDDYKDKPVLADYKNIIALPSLQQPLLDLLPSPMRLFLSKTLLEVIEIFRPIRNKSAHGNERTSLKEAQALRNKILGITGTNILKEIANYKATLTPPKPKNSPKKVLENIGGIRVVGYQ
;
A
#
# COMPACT_ATOMS: atom_id res chain seq x y z
N MET A 1 -14.37 22.41 -8.75
CA MET A 1 -14.02 21.73 -10.01
C MET A 1 -12.70 21.03 -9.78
N ILE A 2 -12.67 19.72 -10.00
CA ILE A 2 -11.48 18.91 -9.78
C ILE A 2 -10.49 19.19 -10.90
N GLN A 3 -9.23 19.44 -10.57
CA GLN A 3 -8.18 19.66 -11.56
C GLN A 3 -7.75 18.33 -12.17
N ASN A 4 -7.54 18.33 -13.49
CA ASN A 4 -7.16 17.14 -14.23
C ASN A 4 -6.02 17.45 -15.19
N LEU A 5 -5.03 16.56 -15.20
CA LEU A 5 -3.94 16.57 -16.18
C LEU A 5 -3.87 15.22 -16.86
N LEU A 6 -3.53 15.20 -18.13
CA LEU A 6 -3.21 14.00 -18.88
C LEU A 6 -1.70 13.97 -19.15
N ILE A 7 -1.06 12.83 -18.91
CA ILE A 7 0.32 12.57 -19.30
C ILE A 7 0.37 11.30 -20.15
N LEU A 8 1.03 11.41 -21.30
CA LEU A 8 1.49 10.26 -22.05
C LEU A 8 2.79 9.75 -21.42
N TYR A 9 2.75 8.60 -20.75
CA TYR A 9 3.97 7.92 -20.31
C TYR A 9 4.51 7.06 -21.45
N ASN A 10 5.83 7.02 -21.58
CA ASN A 10 6.47 6.39 -22.72
C ASN A 10 7.14 5.06 -22.32
N PRO A 11 6.61 3.91 -22.80
CA PRO A 11 7.22 2.60 -22.57
C PRO A 11 8.68 2.47 -23.04
N PHE A 12 9.14 3.31 -23.97
CA PHE A 12 10.54 3.32 -24.40
C PHE A 12 11.51 3.75 -23.28
N TYR A 13 11.07 4.56 -22.32
CA TYR A 13 11.92 4.92 -21.18
C TYR A 13 12.03 3.76 -20.20
N GLN A 14 10.91 3.07 -19.96
CA GLN A 14 10.83 1.89 -19.13
C GLN A 14 9.54 1.14 -19.49
N GLU A 15 9.57 -0.17 -19.71
CA GLU A 15 8.39 -0.92 -20.16
C GLU A 15 7.34 -1.06 -19.05
N ASN A 16 7.79 -1.28 -17.82
CA ASN A 16 6.96 -1.54 -16.64
C ASN A 16 6.81 -0.29 -15.74
N VAL A 17 6.55 0.89 -16.35
CA VAL A 17 6.44 2.17 -15.63
C VAL A 17 5.47 2.07 -14.46
N ILE A 18 4.26 1.58 -14.71
CA ILE A 18 3.17 1.61 -13.72
C ILE A 18 3.45 0.60 -12.60
N GLU A 19 4.00 -0.57 -12.93
CA GLU A 19 4.40 -1.60 -11.98
C GLU A 19 5.41 -1.08 -10.96
N LEU A 20 6.50 -0.46 -11.43
CA LEU A 20 7.55 0.07 -10.54
C LEU A 20 7.02 1.16 -9.61
N HIS A 21 6.13 2.04 -10.10
CA HIS A 21 5.50 3.04 -9.25
C HIS A 21 4.55 2.41 -8.23
N LEU A 22 3.79 1.39 -8.63
CA LEU A 22 2.87 0.68 -7.74
C LEU A 22 3.59 -0.09 -6.65
N GLU A 23 4.76 -0.66 -6.90
CA GLU A 23 5.58 -1.34 -5.89
C GLU A 23 5.93 -0.37 -4.75
N ILE A 24 6.48 0.80 -5.10
CA ILE A 24 6.81 1.85 -4.12
C ILE A 24 5.55 2.38 -3.44
N LEU A 25 4.47 2.61 -4.19
CA LEU A 25 3.20 3.10 -3.64
C LEU A 25 2.60 2.11 -2.63
N LYS A 26 2.69 0.81 -2.91
CA LYS A 26 2.20 -0.26 -2.02
C LYS A 26 3.00 -0.36 -0.73
N GLU A 27 4.30 -0.17 -0.82
CA GLU A 27 5.22 -0.22 0.33
C GLU A 27 5.16 1.05 1.18
N LYS A 28 5.26 2.22 0.56
CA LYS A 28 5.48 3.50 1.24
C LYS A 28 4.22 4.38 1.36
N GLY A 29 3.13 4.00 0.69
CA GLY A 29 1.87 4.74 0.66
C GLY A 29 1.90 6.03 -0.18
N LYS A 30 3.07 6.38 -0.74
CA LYS A 30 3.29 7.49 -1.65
C LYS A 30 4.44 7.18 -2.61
N VAL A 31 4.37 7.69 -3.83
CA VAL A 31 5.43 7.57 -4.84
C VAL A 31 5.47 8.84 -5.69
N ALA A 32 6.66 9.25 -6.11
CA ALA A 32 6.81 10.35 -7.06
C ALA A 32 6.82 9.82 -8.50
N PHE A 33 5.99 10.41 -9.35
CA PHE A 33 6.00 10.18 -10.80
C PHE A 33 6.62 11.38 -11.50
N GLY A 34 7.72 11.17 -12.23
CA GLY A 34 8.46 12.23 -12.90
C GLY A 34 8.03 12.40 -14.36
N LYS A 35 7.66 13.63 -14.76
CA LYS A 35 7.55 13.98 -16.18
C LYS A 35 8.94 14.17 -16.77
N ILE A 36 9.38 13.20 -17.57
CA ILE A 36 10.67 13.26 -18.25
C ILE A 36 10.65 14.36 -19.32
N ARG A 37 11.70 15.19 -19.34
CA ARG A 37 12.04 16.12 -20.41
C ARG A 37 12.76 15.35 -21.52
N PRO A 38 12.20 15.23 -22.73
CA PRO A 38 12.91 14.64 -23.86
C PRO A 38 14.17 15.46 -24.19
N LYS A 39 15.26 14.78 -24.56
CA LYS A 39 16.52 15.47 -24.96
C LYS A 39 16.37 16.36 -26.18
N SER A 40 15.41 16.05 -27.05
CA SER A 40 15.09 16.81 -28.27
C SER A 40 14.10 17.97 -28.04
N LYS A 41 13.72 18.25 -26.78
CA LYS A 41 12.74 19.28 -26.46
C LYS A 41 13.44 20.64 -26.36
N ASP A 42 13.42 21.37 -27.47
CA ASP A 42 14.02 22.70 -27.59
C ASP A 42 13.08 23.83 -27.15
N GLN A 43 11.78 23.55 -27.02
CA GLN A 43 10.75 24.53 -26.66
C GLN A 43 10.13 24.24 -25.28
N GLU A 44 9.83 25.31 -24.55
CA GLU A 44 9.02 25.23 -23.32
C GLU A 44 7.58 24.80 -23.65
N HIS A 45 6.84 24.35 -22.64
CA HIS A 45 5.43 23.99 -22.80
C HIS A 45 4.65 25.21 -23.32
N LYS A 46 3.71 25.03 -24.26
CA LYS A 46 2.90 26.12 -24.84
C LYS A 46 2.03 26.89 -23.84
N HIS A 47 1.81 26.33 -22.65
CA HIS A 47 0.87 26.81 -21.63
C HIS A 47 1.44 26.70 -20.20
N PRO A 48 2.61 27.30 -19.93
CA PRO A 48 3.32 27.08 -18.66
C PRO A 48 2.58 27.69 -17.47
N GLN A 49 1.88 28.81 -17.68
CA GLN A 49 1.11 29.50 -16.64
C GLN A 49 -0.10 28.67 -16.15
N THR A 50 -0.76 27.93 -17.04
CA THR A 50 -1.86 27.02 -16.68
C THR A 50 -1.34 25.90 -15.78
N LEU A 51 -0.21 25.29 -16.15
CA LEU A 51 0.42 24.23 -15.36
C LEU A 51 0.90 24.72 -14.00
N GLU A 52 1.60 25.86 -13.95
CA GLU A 52 2.08 26.43 -12.69
C GLU A 52 0.93 26.69 -11.72
N ARG A 53 -0.20 27.23 -12.21
CA ARG A 53 -1.41 27.43 -11.40
C ARG A 53 -1.94 26.11 -10.83
N ILE A 54 -2.05 25.08 -11.66
CA ILE A 54 -2.50 23.74 -11.23
C ILE A 54 -1.54 23.20 -10.16
N TYR A 55 -0.24 23.23 -10.42
CA TYR A 55 0.80 22.72 -9.51
C TYR A 55 0.76 23.41 -8.15
N GLN A 56 0.72 24.75 -8.13
CA GLN A 56 0.68 25.54 -6.89
C GLN A 56 -0.60 25.31 -6.07
N SER A 57 -1.72 25.01 -6.74
CA SER A 57 -3.00 24.78 -6.07
C SER A 57 -3.25 23.32 -5.65
N THR A 58 -2.39 22.39 -6.07
CA THR A 58 -2.52 20.96 -5.79
C THR A 58 -2.12 20.67 -4.34
N THR A 59 -3.07 20.16 -3.55
CA THR A 59 -2.90 19.83 -2.12
C THR A 59 -3.68 18.56 -1.78
N SER A 60 -3.56 18.04 -0.55
CA SER A 60 -4.39 16.91 -0.11
C SER A 60 -5.90 17.21 -0.10
N GLN A 61 -6.30 18.47 0.14
CA GLN A 61 -7.71 18.90 0.11
C GLN A 61 -8.18 19.23 -1.32
N ASN A 62 -7.29 19.74 -2.17
CA ASN A 62 -7.55 20.06 -3.56
C ASN A 62 -6.60 19.24 -4.44
N PHE A 63 -6.85 17.93 -4.48
CA PHE A 63 -5.96 17.00 -5.18
C PHE A 63 -6.17 17.08 -6.68
N LEU A 64 -5.10 16.78 -7.42
CA LEU A 64 -5.08 16.66 -8.86
C LEU A 64 -5.39 15.21 -9.25
N GLN A 65 -6.28 15.01 -10.23
CA GLN A 65 -6.42 13.72 -10.92
C GLN A 65 -5.48 13.69 -12.11
N LEU A 66 -4.38 12.96 -11.97
CA LEU A 66 -3.39 12.78 -13.03
C LEU A 66 -3.71 11.53 -13.83
N PHE A 67 -4.22 11.70 -15.04
CA PHE A 67 -4.44 10.62 -15.98
C PHE A 67 -3.11 10.23 -16.63
N LEU A 68 -2.77 8.95 -16.54
CA LEU A 68 -1.57 8.35 -17.10
C LEU A 68 -1.99 7.38 -18.19
N THR A 69 -1.54 7.60 -19.41
CA THR A 69 -1.88 6.72 -20.54
C THR A 69 -0.68 6.43 -21.41
N ASN A 70 -0.72 5.28 -22.09
CA ASN A 70 0.08 4.97 -23.29
C ASN A 70 -0.84 4.71 -24.50
N PHE A 71 -2.08 5.22 -24.43
CA PHE A 71 -3.24 4.96 -25.30
C PHE A 71 -3.82 3.55 -25.30
N ALA A 72 -3.06 2.52 -24.94
CA ALA A 72 -3.61 1.17 -24.75
C ALA A 72 -4.17 0.95 -23.34
N SER A 73 -3.56 1.60 -22.34
CA SER A 73 -4.00 1.57 -20.95
C SER A 73 -4.25 2.98 -20.45
N LEU A 74 -5.15 3.10 -19.47
CA LEU A 74 -5.48 4.35 -18.81
C LEU A 74 -5.57 4.12 -17.30
N PHE A 75 -4.76 4.88 -16.57
CA PHE A 75 -4.79 4.96 -15.12
C PHE A 75 -5.12 6.39 -14.71
N VAL A 76 -5.68 6.55 -13.52
CA VAL A 76 -5.81 7.85 -12.89
C VAL A 76 -5.13 7.79 -11.53
N ALA A 77 -4.28 8.76 -11.24
CA ALA A 77 -3.54 8.88 -10.01
C ALA A 77 -4.02 10.08 -9.20
N LYS A 78 -4.13 9.89 -7.88
CA LYS A 78 -4.42 10.97 -6.93
C LYS A 78 -3.11 11.64 -6.57
N VAL A 79 -2.94 12.88 -6.99
CA VAL A 79 -1.74 13.68 -6.72
C VAL A 79 -2.05 14.73 -5.67
N GLU A 80 -1.28 14.74 -4.58
CA GLU A 80 -1.49 15.67 -3.46
C GLU A 80 -0.45 16.78 -3.39
N ALA A 81 0.61 16.69 -4.18
CA ALA A 81 1.60 17.76 -4.34
C ALA A 81 2.33 17.60 -5.68
N VAL A 82 2.83 18.72 -6.22
CA VAL A 82 3.75 18.75 -7.36
C VAL A 82 5.01 19.48 -6.92
N GLN A 83 6.17 18.88 -7.18
CA GLN A 83 7.48 19.41 -6.77
C GLN A 83 8.40 19.54 -7.98
N LYS A 84 9.30 20.53 -7.95
CA LYS A 84 10.34 20.68 -8.97
C LYS A 84 11.50 19.72 -8.72
N ASP A 85 11.97 19.68 -7.47
CA ASP A 85 13.03 18.81 -7.00
C ASP A 85 12.43 17.68 -6.17
N LEU A 86 13.02 16.48 -6.24
CA LEU A 86 12.50 15.32 -5.53
C LEU A 86 12.97 15.33 -4.07
N GLU A 87 12.05 15.62 -3.15
CA GLU A 87 12.36 15.69 -1.71
C GLU A 87 11.37 14.86 -0.87
N GLY A 88 11.91 14.02 0.02
CA GLY A 88 11.12 13.30 1.03
C GLY A 88 10.14 12.23 0.49
N VAL A 89 10.26 11.87 -0.78
CA VAL A 89 9.45 10.84 -1.47
C VAL A 89 10.35 10.01 -2.39
N SER A 90 10.07 8.71 -2.49
CA SER A 90 10.79 7.81 -3.39
C SER A 90 10.19 7.83 -4.80
N ALA A 91 11.05 7.72 -5.80
CA ALA A 91 10.69 7.44 -7.19
C ALA A 91 11.40 6.14 -7.63
N PRO A 92 10.92 5.46 -8.68
CA PRO A 92 11.62 4.31 -9.26
C PRO A 92 13.07 4.60 -9.67
N GLU A 93 13.94 3.60 -9.52
CA GLU A 93 15.38 3.76 -9.76
C GLU A 93 15.73 4.14 -11.20
N TYR A 94 14.90 3.77 -12.19
CA TYR A 94 15.18 4.04 -13.60
C TYR A 94 15.29 5.54 -13.92
N TYR A 95 14.72 6.42 -13.09
CA TYR A 95 14.90 7.87 -13.23
C TYR A 95 16.34 8.32 -12.98
N PHE A 96 17.10 7.55 -12.20
CA PHE A 96 18.45 7.89 -11.73
C PHE A 96 19.55 7.05 -12.38
N SER A 97 19.20 6.10 -13.27
CA SER A 97 20.18 5.19 -13.89
C SER A 97 21.30 5.96 -14.61
N GLU A 98 22.55 5.55 -14.38
CA GLU A 98 23.73 6.20 -14.97
C GLU A 98 23.74 6.13 -16.50
N ASP A 99 23.26 5.03 -17.07
CA ASP A 99 23.15 4.81 -18.52
C ASP A 99 22.09 5.70 -19.19
N ARG A 100 21.09 6.15 -18.43
CA ARG A 100 19.97 6.97 -18.91
C ARG A 100 19.62 8.04 -17.89
N LYS A 101 20.48 9.07 -17.79
CA LYS A 101 20.22 10.23 -16.94
C LYS A 101 19.05 11.05 -17.52
N PHE A 102 17.86 10.83 -16.97
CA PHE A 102 16.67 11.58 -17.35
C PHE A 102 16.65 12.94 -16.64
N SER A 103 16.34 13.99 -17.39
CA SER A 103 15.93 15.27 -16.81
C SER A 103 14.43 15.21 -16.54
N VAL A 104 14.00 15.58 -15.34
CA VAL A 104 12.58 15.58 -14.94
C VAL A 104 12.12 17.02 -14.78
N GLU A 105 10.99 17.36 -15.41
CA GLU A 105 10.42 18.72 -15.40
C GLU A 105 9.59 18.99 -14.13
N ALA A 106 8.88 17.97 -13.67
CA ALA A 106 8.04 18.02 -12.47
C ALA A 106 7.84 16.62 -11.88
N TRP A 107 7.77 16.56 -10.56
CA TRP A 107 7.46 15.36 -9.78
C TRP A 107 6.06 15.44 -9.21
N PHE A 108 5.20 14.51 -9.62
CA PHE A 108 3.84 14.37 -9.13
C PHE A 108 3.82 13.38 -7.97
N ILE A 109 3.45 13.83 -6.77
CA ILE A 109 3.42 12.99 -5.57
C ILE A 109 2.08 12.26 -5.50
N ILE A 110 2.10 11.00 -5.92
CA ILE A 110 0.93 10.11 -5.99
C ILE A 110 0.70 9.45 -4.63
N THR A 111 -0.54 9.48 -4.14
CA THR A 111 -0.97 8.81 -2.89
C THR A 111 -2.03 7.72 -3.09
N ASP A 112 -2.59 7.62 -4.29
CA ASP A 112 -3.48 6.55 -4.72
C ASP A 112 -3.48 6.44 -6.26
N MET A 113 -3.83 5.27 -6.79
CA MET A 113 -3.88 5.01 -8.22
C MET A 113 -5.00 4.03 -8.55
N ARG A 114 -5.72 4.29 -9.63
CA ARG A 114 -6.81 3.44 -10.11
C ARG A 114 -6.59 3.07 -11.57
N GLU A 115 -6.79 1.79 -11.88
CA GLU A 115 -6.87 1.29 -13.24
C GLU A 115 -8.26 1.55 -13.81
N LEU A 116 -8.33 2.20 -14.97
CA LEU A 116 -9.59 2.41 -15.70
C LEU A 116 -9.72 1.42 -16.84
N GLU A 117 -8.64 1.25 -17.60
CA GLU A 117 -8.60 0.33 -18.73
C GLU A 117 -7.18 -0.20 -18.91
N ARG A 118 -7.06 -1.46 -19.33
CA ARG A 118 -5.75 -2.12 -19.48
C ARG A 118 -5.66 -2.84 -20.82
N ASN A 119 -4.66 -2.45 -21.60
CA ASN A 119 -4.28 -3.06 -22.87
C ASN A 119 -5.43 -3.16 -23.89
N ASP A 120 -6.37 -2.21 -23.87
CA ASP A 120 -7.46 -2.09 -24.84
C ASP A 120 -7.52 -0.65 -25.38
N PHE A 121 -6.78 -0.43 -26.47
CA PHE A 121 -6.75 0.86 -27.17
C PHE A 121 -8.14 1.32 -27.63
N ILE A 122 -8.98 0.38 -28.10
CA ILE A 122 -10.31 0.71 -28.63
C ILE A 122 -11.18 1.21 -27.48
N ALA A 123 -11.17 0.51 -26.34
CA ALA A 123 -11.91 0.94 -25.16
C ALA A 123 -11.43 2.28 -24.62
N VAL A 124 -10.11 2.52 -24.52
CA VAL A 124 -9.55 3.82 -24.12
C VAL A 124 -10.04 4.93 -25.05
N ARG A 125 -9.92 4.73 -26.37
CA ARG A 125 -10.30 5.70 -27.40
C ARG A 125 -11.80 6.00 -27.42
N ASP A 126 -12.65 4.99 -27.28
CA ASP A 126 -14.08 5.12 -27.52
C ASP A 126 -14.89 5.42 -26.25
N ARG A 127 -14.39 5.01 -25.07
CA ARG A 127 -15.14 5.15 -23.80
C ARG A 127 -14.62 6.29 -22.91
N TYR A 128 -13.30 6.45 -22.82
CA TYR A 128 -12.70 7.35 -21.83
C TYR A 128 -12.30 8.69 -22.42
N LEU A 129 -11.46 8.68 -23.46
CA LEU A 129 -10.93 9.90 -24.08
C LEU A 129 -12.01 10.87 -24.63
N PRO A 130 -13.18 10.43 -25.14
CA PRO A 130 -14.22 11.35 -25.60
C PRO A 130 -14.85 12.17 -24.47
N ASN A 131 -14.66 11.78 -23.21
CA ASN A 131 -15.09 12.56 -22.06
C ASN A 131 -14.17 13.76 -21.78
N PHE A 132 -12.99 13.83 -22.39
CA PHE A 132 -12.04 14.91 -22.14
C PHE A 132 -12.22 16.07 -23.13
N THR A 133 -12.20 17.30 -22.61
CA THR A 133 -12.01 18.53 -23.39
C THR A 133 -10.67 19.16 -23.04
N THR A 134 -10.17 20.02 -23.93
CA THR A 134 -8.83 20.61 -23.85
C THR A 134 -8.94 22.13 -23.77
N PRO A 135 -9.05 22.73 -22.57
CA PRO A 135 -9.32 24.16 -22.39
C PRO A 135 -8.31 25.05 -23.11
N ASP A 136 -7.03 24.68 -23.08
CA ASP A 136 -5.94 25.39 -23.74
C ASP A 136 -5.93 25.23 -25.28
N HIS A 137 -6.80 24.36 -25.83
CA HIS A 137 -6.94 24.08 -27.27
C HIS A 137 -8.40 24.28 -27.73
N ASN A 138 -8.92 25.50 -27.58
CA ASN A 138 -10.27 25.91 -27.97
C ASN A 138 -11.41 25.09 -27.33
N ASN A 139 -11.13 24.47 -26.18
CA ASN A 139 -12.05 23.60 -25.46
C ASN A 139 -12.62 22.45 -26.32
N HIS A 140 -11.87 21.99 -27.31
CA HIS A 140 -12.30 20.88 -28.16
C HIS A 140 -12.22 19.55 -27.39
N THR A 141 -13.04 18.59 -27.83
CA THR A 141 -12.92 17.20 -27.35
C THR A 141 -11.54 16.66 -27.70
N PHE A 142 -10.90 15.97 -26.75
CA PHE A 142 -9.60 15.35 -26.93
C PHE A 142 -9.61 14.41 -28.15
N ARG A 143 -8.49 14.41 -28.89
CA ARG A 143 -8.28 13.60 -30.11
C ARG A 143 -6.87 13.05 -30.09
N ILE A 144 -6.71 11.77 -30.35
CA ILE A 144 -5.37 11.13 -30.39
C ILE A 144 -4.55 11.67 -31.56
N TYR A 145 -5.19 11.99 -32.68
CA TYR A 145 -4.54 12.41 -33.92
C TYR A 145 -4.91 13.85 -34.32
N GLY A 146 -4.02 14.49 -35.04
CA GLY A 146 -4.27 15.77 -35.71
C GLY A 146 -4.13 17.01 -34.85
N ASN A 147 -3.69 16.88 -33.60
CA ASN A 147 -3.40 18.00 -32.70
C ASN A 147 -1.99 17.86 -32.13
N ASP A 148 -1.33 19.01 -31.98
CA ASP A 148 0.02 19.11 -31.44
C ASP A 148 -0.04 19.45 -29.95
N TYR A 149 -0.40 18.45 -29.13
CA TYR A 149 -0.51 18.61 -27.68
C TYR A 149 0.85 18.54 -27.00
N ASP A 150 1.05 19.45 -26.04
CA ASP A 150 2.13 19.34 -25.07
C ASP A 150 1.62 18.64 -23.81
N TYR A 151 2.43 17.71 -23.29
CA TYR A 151 2.15 17.03 -22.04
C TYR A 151 3.06 17.56 -20.93
N PRO A 152 2.57 17.75 -19.69
CA PRO A 152 1.22 17.40 -19.20
C PRO A 152 0.12 18.29 -19.78
N LEU A 153 -0.96 17.69 -20.30
CA LEU A 153 -2.05 18.41 -20.94
C LEU A 153 -3.14 18.73 -19.92
N ALA A 154 -3.52 20.00 -19.79
CA ALA A 154 -4.70 20.39 -19.02
C ALA A 154 -5.96 19.88 -19.71
N ILE A 155 -6.78 19.14 -18.96
CA ILE A 155 -8.04 18.59 -19.45
C ILE A 155 -9.20 18.91 -18.50
N GLU A 156 -10.39 19.00 -19.07
CA GLU A 156 -11.65 19.00 -18.34
C GLU A 156 -12.47 17.77 -18.72
N MET A 157 -13.35 17.33 -17.83
CA MET A 157 -14.26 16.20 -18.12
C MET A 157 -15.66 16.74 -18.42
N LYS A 158 -16.25 16.35 -19.56
CA LYS A 158 -17.63 16.68 -19.92
C LYS A 158 -18.62 16.21 -18.85
N LYS A 159 -18.42 14.97 -18.39
CA LYS A 159 -19.05 14.42 -17.20
C LYS A 159 -17.98 14.33 -16.11
N GLU A 160 -18.02 15.24 -15.15
CA GLU A 160 -17.08 15.28 -14.02
C GLU A 160 -17.23 13.99 -13.20
N ILE A 161 -16.12 13.27 -13.03
CA ILE A 161 -16.04 12.06 -12.22
C ILE A 161 -14.89 12.22 -11.23
N ASN A 162 -15.22 12.17 -9.94
CA ASN A 162 -14.21 12.05 -8.90
C ASN A 162 -13.86 10.57 -8.71
N TYR A 163 -12.74 10.12 -9.28
CA TYR A 163 -12.30 8.73 -9.19
C TYR A 163 -11.84 8.30 -7.78
N PHE A 164 -11.70 9.27 -6.86
CA PHE A 164 -11.25 9.08 -5.48
C PHE A 164 -12.25 9.65 -4.46
N GLU A 165 -13.54 9.67 -4.81
CA GLU A 165 -14.61 10.03 -3.88
C GLU A 165 -14.72 9.01 -2.73
N ASP A 166 -14.56 7.71 -3.03
CA ASP A 166 -14.47 6.66 -2.00
C ASP A 166 -13.15 6.83 -1.22
N PRO A 167 -13.19 6.93 0.13
CA PRO A 167 -11.99 7.01 0.96
C PRO A 167 -11.10 5.76 0.91
N LYS A 168 -11.57 4.64 0.34
CA LYS A 168 -10.77 3.43 0.15
C LYS A 168 -9.62 3.67 -0.82
N LYS A 169 -8.49 3.01 -0.54
CA LYS A 169 -7.33 2.99 -1.44
C LYS A 169 -7.59 2.07 -2.63
N HIS A 170 -7.31 2.55 -3.84
CA HIS A 170 -7.55 1.84 -5.09
C HIS A 170 -6.30 1.12 -5.61
N TYR A 171 -5.11 1.62 -5.30
CA TYR A 171 -3.85 1.05 -5.80
C TYR A 171 -3.64 -0.44 -5.48
N PRO A 172 -4.20 -1.04 -4.39
CA PRO A 172 -4.10 -2.49 -4.18
C PRO A 172 -4.84 -3.33 -5.25
N ASN A 173 -5.81 -2.73 -5.94
CA ASN A 173 -6.65 -3.41 -6.94
C ASN A 173 -6.12 -3.28 -8.37
N VAL A 174 -5.10 -2.44 -8.60
CA VAL A 174 -4.50 -2.29 -9.93
C VAL A 174 -3.90 -3.61 -10.39
N PHE A 175 -4.10 -3.93 -11.67
CA PHE A 175 -3.75 -5.18 -12.35
C PHE A 175 -4.49 -6.45 -11.91
N LYS A 176 -5.42 -6.38 -10.97
CA LYS A 176 -6.18 -7.56 -10.52
C LYS A 176 -7.23 -7.97 -11.55
N SER A 177 -7.52 -9.27 -11.63
CA SER A 177 -8.60 -9.79 -12.47
C SER A 177 -9.97 -9.52 -11.85
N ALA A 178 -11.03 -9.57 -12.64
CA ALA A 178 -12.41 -9.48 -12.15
C ALA A 178 -12.70 -10.57 -11.09
N GLU A 179 -12.29 -11.82 -11.36
CA GLU A 179 -12.42 -12.94 -10.41
C GLU A 179 -11.74 -12.66 -9.06
N PHE A 180 -10.54 -12.06 -9.09
CA PHE A 180 -9.82 -11.69 -7.87
C PHE A 180 -10.60 -10.62 -7.09
N LEU A 181 -11.12 -9.59 -7.76
CA LEU A 181 -11.86 -8.50 -7.13
C LEU A 181 -13.19 -8.97 -6.54
N GLU A 182 -13.93 -9.82 -7.26
CA GLU A 182 -15.18 -10.40 -6.78
C GLU A 182 -14.96 -11.27 -5.53
N LEU A 183 -13.95 -12.15 -5.56
CA LEU A 183 -13.61 -12.97 -4.40
C LEU A 183 -13.15 -12.12 -3.22
N LYS A 184 -12.39 -11.05 -3.49
CA LYS A 184 -11.96 -10.08 -2.47
C LYS A 184 -13.16 -9.42 -1.81
N GLU A 185 -14.11 -8.90 -2.58
CA GLU A 185 -15.33 -8.28 -2.04
C GLU A 185 -16.12 -9.27 -1.19
N ARG A 186 -16.33 -10.50 -1.68
CA ARG A 186 -17.03 -11.55 -0.95
C ARG A 186 -16.35 -11.91 0.38
N LEU A 187 -15.03 -12.07 0.39
CA LEU A 187 -14.31 -12.39 1.63
C LEU A 187 -14.29 -11.20 2.59
N ILE A 188 -14.23 -9.97 2.09
CA ILE A 188 -14.39 -8.78 2.93
C ILE A 188 -15.78 -8.79 3.56
N GLU A 189 -16.84 -9.00 2.80
CA GLU A 189 -18.21 -9.00 3.31
C GLU A 189 -18.46 -10.11 4.34
N LEU A 190 -18.08 -11.34 4.02
CA LEU A 190 -18.42 -12.52 4.83
C LEU A 190 -17.45 -12.76 6.00
N ASN A 191 -16.15 -12.52 5.80
CA ASN A 191 -15.12 -12.96 6.74
C ASN A 191 -14.45 -11.80 7.47
N PHE A 192 -14.14 -10.67 6.82
CA PHE A 192 -13.22 -9.67 7.39
C PHE A 192 -13.88 -8.35 7.82
N GLY A 193 -14.97 -7.94 7.19
CA GLY A 193 -15.57 -6.61 7.32
C GLY A 193 -14.56 -5.48 7.09
N ALA A 194 -14.78 -4.34 7.75
CA ALA A 194 -13.90 -3.17 7.67
C ALA A 194 -12.45 -3.45 8.13
N THR A 195 -12.22 -4.53 8.89
CA THR A 195 -10.89 -4.91 9.37
C THR A 195 -9.95 -5.34 8.22
N ALA A 196 -10.49 -5.78 7.07
CA ALA A 196 -9.70 -6.10 5.89
C ALA A 196 -8.77 -4.95 5.47
N TYR A 197 -9.24 -3.71 5.59
CA TYR A 197 -8.49 -2.51 5.20
C TYR A 197 -7.40 -2.11 6.21
N LYS A 198 -7.32 -2.79 7.36
CA LYS A 198 -6.25 -2.63 8.37
C LYS A 198 -5.15 -3.70 8.25
N LEU A 199 -5.37 -4.70 7.41
CA LEU A 199 -4.35 -5.71 7.09
C LEU A 199 -3.33 -5.12 6.13
N HIS A 200 -2.13 -5.67 6.15
CA HIS A 200 -1.14 -5.35 5.14
C HIS A 200 -1.67 -5.74 3.76
N HIS A 201 -1.46 -4.90 2.74
CA HIS A 201 -2.02 -5.11 1.40
C HIS A 201 -1.64 -6.50 0.84
N ALA A 202 -0.38 -6.91 1.02
CA ALA A 202 0.10 -8.22 0.58
C ALA A 202 -0.54 -9.40 1.34
N SER A 203 -0.98 -9.19 2.59
CA SER A 203 -1.67 -10.22 3.36
C SER A 203 -3.04 -10.50 2.74
N LEU A 204 -3.82 -9.45 2.48
CA LEU A 204 -5.13 -9.61 1.85
C LEU A 204 -4.99 -10.21 0.45
N ASP A 205 -4.05 -9.74 -0.36
CA ASP A 205 -3.78 -10.31 -1.69
C ASP A 205 -3.45 -11.81 -1.62
N ASN A 206 -2.58 -12.21 -0.69
CA ASN A 206 -2.24 -13.61 -0.51
C ASN A 206 -3.44 -14.46 -0.04
N VAL A 207 -4.38 -13.88 0.72
CA VAL A 207 -5.62 -14.59 1.09
C VAL A 207 -6.43 -14.89 -0.17
N ILE A 208 -6.60 -13.90 -1.05
CA ILE A 208 -7.38 -14.07 -2.27
C ILE A 208 -6.70 -15.09 -3.19
N TYR A 209 -5.40 -14.96 -3.44
CA TYR A 209 -4.67 -15.91 -4.30
C TYR A 209 -4.71 -17.34 -3.74
N ALA A 210 -4.53 -17.50 -2.42
CA ALA A 210 -4.63 -18.81 -1.78
C ALA A 210 -6.04 -19.40 -1.94
N GLU A 211 -7.09 -18.59 -1.81
CA GLU A 211 -8.46 -19.06 -1.98
C GLU A 211 -8.82 -19.38 -3.42
N MET A 212 -8.38 -18.58 -4.41
CA MET A 212 -8.57 -18.91 -5.83
C MET A 212 -7.95 -20.28 -6.16
N GLU A 213 -6.70 -20.50 -5.75
CA GLU A 213 -5.98 -21.75 -5.99
C GLU A 213 -6.61 -22.92 -5.21
N TYR A 214 -7.06 -22.69 -3.97
CA TYR A 214 -7.78 -23.68 -3.18
C TYR A 214 -9.09 -24.09 -3.84
N GLN A 215 -9.94 -23.13 -4.25
CA GLN A 215 -11.23 -23.46 -4.87
C GLN A 215 -11.07 -24.23 -6.18
N LYS A 216 -10.05 -23.89 -6.97
CA LYS A 216 -9.73 -24.57 -8.22
C LYS A 216 -9.32 -26.04 -8.03
N ASN A 217 -8.58 -26.34 -6.95
CA ASN A 217 -7.94 -27.64 -6.78
C ASN A 217 -8.49 -28.50 -5.62
N LYS A 218 -9.42 -28.02 -4.80
CA LYS A 218 -9.92 -28.74 -3.60
C LYS A 218 -10.53 -30.13 -3.87
N GLN A 219 -10.94 -30.42 -5.11
CA GLN A 219 -11.49 -31.72 -5.51
C GLN A 219 -10.43 -32.68 -6.08
N ASP A 220 -9.20 -32.21 -6.30
CA ASP A 220 -8.11 -33.04 -6.80
C ASP A 220 -7.39 -33.74 -5.63
N PRO A 221 -7.53 -35.08 -5.47
CA PRO A 221 -6.86 -35.82 -4.42
C PRO A 221 -5.34 -35.91 -4.61
N LEU A 222 -4.80 -35.52 -5.76
CA LEU A 222 -3.37 -35.55 -6.12
C LEU A 222 -2.68 -34.17 -6.09
N TYR A 223 -3.44 -33.08 -5.99
CA TYR A 223 -2.90 -31.73 -5.95
C TYR A 223 -2.06 -31.41 -4.69
N ASP A 224 -0.83 -30.90 -4.83
CA ASP A 224 -0.02 -30.45 -3.70
C ASP A 224 -0.47 -29.07 -3.19
N PHE A 225 -1.00 -29.03 -1.97
CA PHE A 225 -1.47 -27.79 -1.36
C PHE A 225 -0.34 -26.95 -0.72
N GLY A 226 0.93 -27.31 -0.96
CA GLY A 226 2.10 -26.60 -0.45
C GLY A 226 2.13 -25.11 -0.78
N PRO A 227 1.88 -24.70 -2.05
CA PRO A 227 1.80 -23.28 -2.41
C PRO A 227 0.74 -22.50 -1.62
N ILE A 228 -0.45 -23.08 -1.43
CA ILE A 228 -1.53 -22.50 -0.63
C ILE A 228 -1.11 -22.35 0.83
N ALA A 229 -0.51 -23.40 1.42
CA ALA A 229 -0.04 -23.38 2.80
C ALA A 229 1.08 -22.35 3.02
N LEU A 230 1.99 -22.17 2.05
CA LEU A 230 3.01 -21.13 2.08
C LEU A 230 2.40 -19.73 2.03
N ARG A 231 1.36 -19.49 1.21
CA ARG A 231 0.66 -18.19 1.20
C ARG A 231 0.01 -17.89 2.55
N TYR A 232 -0.70 -18.85 3.15
CA TYR A 232 -1.25 -18.69 4.49
C TYR A 232 -0.20 -18.40 5.54
N SER A 233 0.94 -19.07 5.46
CA SER A 233 2.05 -18.83 6.39
C SER A 233 2.66 -17.45 6.23
N LYS A 234 2.88 -16.98 4.98
CA LYS A 234 3.35 -15.63 4.70
C LYS A 234 2.42 -14.54 5.26
N ILE A 235 1.11 -14.79 5.21
CA ILE A 235 0.12 -13.87 5.81
C ILE A 235 0.33 -13.75 7.32
N LEU A 236 0.43 -14.88 8.03
CA LEU A 236 0.68 -14.87 9.47
C LEU A 236 2.02 -14.21 9.81
N GLU A 237 3.08 -14.55 9.08
CA GLU A 237 4.42 -13.96 9.24
C GLU A 237 4.38 -12.43 9.11
N GLN A 238 3.72 -11.91 8.07
CA GLN A 238 3.63 -10.48 7.80
C GLN A 238 2.79 -9.74 8.85
N GLU A 239 1.63 -10.29 9.24
CA GLU A 239 0.76 -9.64 10.23
C GLU A 239 1.32 -9.73 11.65
N ALA A 240 1.96 -10.85 12.02
CA ALA A 240 2.64 -10.99 13.30
C ALA A 240 3.83 -10.01 13.39
N TYR A 241 4.63 -9.89 12.33
CA TYR A 241 5.72 -8.92 12.29
C TYR A 241 5.22 -7.49 12.50
N ALA A 242 4.16 -7.09 11.78
CA ALA A 242 3.56 -5.77 11.93
C ALA A 242 3.06 -5.53 13.38
N LEU A 243 2.40 -6.52 13.98
CA LEU A 243 1.94 -6.45 15.37
C LEU A 243 3.10 -6.26 16.35
N PHE A 244 4.18 -7.03 16.20
CA PHE A 244 5.34 -6.92 17.08
C PHE A 244 6.11 -5.62 16.89
N LYS A 245 6.17 -5.10 15.65
CA LYS A 245 6.74 -3.78 15.38
C LYS A 245 5.98 -2.68 16.11
N ASP A 246 4.64 -2.71 16.08
CA ASP A 246 3.80 -1.75 16.80
C ASP A 246 3.89 -1.95 18.32
N LEU A 247 3.96 -3.20 18.78
CA LEU A 247 4.11 -3.54 20.20
C LEU A 247 5.43 -3.01 20.76
N VAL A 248 6.57 -3.31 20.11
CA VAL A 248 7.88 -2.85 20.54
C VAL A 248 7.95 -1.33 20.53
N ARG A 249 7.37 -0.68 19.51
CA ARG A 249 7.31 0.79 19.45
C ARG A 249 6.51 1.36 20.63
N PHE A 250 5.31 0.83 20.89
CA PHE A 250 4.46 1.26 21.99
C PHE A 250 5.13 1.09 23.36
N LEU A 251 5.77 -0.06 23.58
CA LEU A 251 6.49 -0.32 24.81
C LEU A 251 7.72 0.58 24.96
N ALA A 252 8.49 0.78 23.88
CA ALA A 252 9.69 1.63 23.88
C ALA A 252 9.40 3.11 24.12
N GLN A 253 8.21 3.60 23.73
CA GLN A 253 7.76 4.95 24.07
C GLN A 253 7.64 5.17 25.58
N ASN A 254 7.28 4.13 26.33
CA ASN A 254 7.16 4.18 27.79
C ASN A 254 8.47 3.83 28.50
N ASN A 255 9.28 2.95 27.90
CA ASN A 255 10.58 2.55 28.43
C ASN A 255 11.59 2.30 27.30
N PRO A 256 12.47 3.27 26.99
CA PRO A 256 13.44 3.15 25.90
C PRO A 256 14.41 1.96 26.02
N LYS A 257 14.67 1.47 27.23
CA LYS A 257 15.55 0.29 27.48
C LYS A 257 15.01 -0.98 26.83
N ILE A 258 13.74 -1.03 26.47
CA ILE A 258 13.14 -2.17 25.77
C ILE A 258 13.80 -2.43 24.42
N LEU A 259 14.32 -1.38 23.75
CA LEU A 259 15.01 -1.53 22.47
C LEU A 259 16.33 -2.31 22.59
N GLU A 260 16.98 -2.25 23.75
CA GLU A 260 18.26 -2.90 24.02
C GLU A 260 18.09 -4.34 24.53
N MET A 261 16.89 -4.70 24.96
CA MET A 261 16.58 -6.06 25.41
C MET A 261 16.81 -7.06 24.27
N ARG A 262 17.42 -8.22 24.58
CA ARG A 262 17.81 -9.20 23.57
C ARG A 262 17.00 -10.47 23.65
N TYR A 263 16.57 -10.97 22.50
CA TYR A 263 15.95 -12.29 22.34
C TYR A 263 16.85 -13.17 21.46
N PHE A 264 16.77 -14.49 21.63
CA PHE A 264 17.47 -15.42 20.75
C PHE A 264 16.72 -15.55 19.42
N SER A 265 17.36 -15.18 18.32
CA SER A 265 16.82 -15.32 16.96
C SER A 265 17.29 -16.63 16.33
N HIS A 266 16.33 -17.45 15.87
CA HIS A 266 16.64 -18.73 15.23
C HIS A 266 17.24 -18.56 13.83
N SER A 267 16.87 -17.51 13.10
CA SER A 267 17.41 -17.25 11.76
C SER A 267 18.87 -16.80 11.83
N LYS A 268 19.20 -15.89 12.76
CA LYS A 268 20.56 -15.36 12.94
C LYS A 268 21.43 -16.23 13.84
N LYS A 269 20.82 -17.13 14.64
CA LYS A 269 21.47 -17.97 15.66
C LYS A 269 22.25 -17.18 16.70
N GLU A 270 21.75 -16.00 17.07
CA GLU A 270 22.39 -15.09 18.02
C GLU A 270 21.35 -14.31 18.85
N ASN A 271 21.85 -13.59 19.86
CA ASN A 271 21.03 -12.72 20.71
C ASN A 271 20.85 -11.34 20.07
N THR A 272 19.65 -11.11 19.56
CA THR A 272 19.26 -9.94 18.77
C THR A 272 18.53 -8.91 19.62
N PRO A 273 18.86 -7.61 19.56
CA PRO A 273 18.11 -6.58 20.27
C PRO A 273 16.72 -6.38 19.66
N LEU A 274 15.70 -6.17 20.51
CA LEU A 274 14.31 -5.93 20.07
C LEU A 274 14.19 -4.72 19.15
N GLY A 275 15.06 -3.72 19.31
CA GLY A 275 15.09 -2.55 18.42
C GLY A 275 15.27 -2.90 16.94
N GLN A 276 15.89 -4.03 16.60
CA GLN A 276 16.01 -4.47 15.20
C GLN A 276 14.66 -4.75 14.53
N ILE A 277 13.63 -5.13 15.29
CA ILE A 277 12.28 -5.35 14.74
C ILE A 277 11.70 -4.06 14.14
N LEU A 278 12.16 -2.90 14.61
CA LEU A 278 11.73 -1.59 14.09
C LEU A 278 12.37 -1.23 12.75
N SER A 279 13.44 -1.93 12.33
CA SER A 279 14.04 -1.82 11.01
C SER A 279 13.00 -2.08 9.92
N ASP A 280 13.16 -1.47 8.75
CA ASP A 280 12.38 -1.80 7.55
C ASP A 280 13.07 -2.90 6.70
N ASP A 281 14.28 -3.32 7.06
CA ASP A 281 14.98 -4.41 6.36
C ASP A 281 14.30 -5.76 6.61
N TYR A 282 13.96 -6.46 5.52
CA TYR A 282 13.38 -7.79 5.57
C TYR A 282 14.27 -8.81 6.31
N LYS A 283 15.60 -8.65 6.29
CA LYS A 283 16.56 -9.53 6.97
C LYS A 283 16.48 -9.46 8.50
N ASP A 284 15.89 -8.38 9.03
CA ASP A 284 15.74 -8.18 10.47
C ASP A 284 14.40 -8.73 11.02
N LYS A 285 13.54 -9.27 10.14
CA LYS A 285 12.26 -9.84 10.56
C LYS A 285 12.45 -11.12 11.40
N PRO A 286 11.82 -11.21 12.59
CA PRO A 286 11.80 -12.45 13.36
C PRO A 286 11.08 -13.56 12.59
N VAL A 287 11.59 -14.79 12.66
CA VAL A 287 10.87 -15.96 12.14
C VAL A 287 9.74 -16.36 13.09
N LEU A 288 8.77 -17.16 12.64
CA LEU A 288 7.62 -17.56 13.47
C LEU A 288 8.00 -18.11 14.85
N ALA A 289 9.11 -18.87 14.94
CA ALA A 289 9.60 -19.42 16.21
C ALA A 289 10.14 -18.35 17.18
N ASP A 290 10.61 -17.21 16.68
CA ASP A 290 11.22 -16.15 17.49
C ASP A 290 10.18 -15.42 18.35
N TYR A 291 8.93 -15.33 17.91
CA TYR A 291 7.87 -14.62 18.65
C TYR A 291 7.63 -15.22 20.04
N LYS A 292 7.78 -16.55 20.18
CA LYS A 292 7.74 -17.22 21.49
C LYS A 292 8.88 -16.74 22.39
N ASN A 293 10.09 -16.64 21.86
CA ASN A 293 11.26 -16.18 22.62
C ASN A 293 11.12 -14.71 23.04
N ILE A 294 10.54 -13.87 22.17
CA ILE A 294 10.28 -12.46 22.48
C ILE A 294 9.26 -12.36 23.62
N ILE A 295 8.12 -13.03 23.51
CA ILE A 295 7.06 -12.96 24.52
C ILE A 295 7.50 -13.58 25.85
N ALA A 296 8.33 -14.63 25.83
CA ALA A 296 8.82 -15.29 27.04
C ALA A 296 9.98 -14.54 27.73
N LEU A 297 10.44 -13.42 27.17
CA LEU A 297 11.58 -12.70 27.72
C LEU A 297 11.28 -12.20 29.14
N PRO A 298 12.05 -12.59 30.18
CA PRO A 298 11.77 -12.20 31.57
C PRO A 298 11.70 -10.69 31.78
N SER A 299 12.62 -9.94 31.15
CA SER A 299 12.66 -8.48 31.23
C SER A 299 11.47 -7.79 30.54
N LEU A 300 10.72 -8.50 29.70
CA LEU A 300 9.54 -7.99 29.01
C LEU A 300 8.24 -8.28 29.78
N GLN A 301 8.23 -9.21 30.74
CA GLN A 301 6.99 -9.62 31.44
C GLN A 301 6.34 -8.47 32.20
N GLN A 302 7.14 -7.71 32.95
CA GLN A 302 6.63 -6.59 33.74
C GLN A 302 6.11 -5.44 32.84
N PRO A 303 6.86 -4.98 31.82
CA PRO A 303 6.32 -4.03 30.83
C PRO A 303 5.02 -4.47 30.17
N LEU A 304 4.89 -5.75 29.81
CA LEU A 304 3.65 -6.27 29.23
C LEU A 304 2.50 -6.17 30.24
N LEU A 305 2.72 -6.59 31.50
CA LEU A 305 1.73 -6.55 32.56
C LEU A 305 1.24 -5.13 32.85
N ASP A 306 2.15 -4.16 32.91
CA ASP A 306 1.83 -2.79 33.30
C ASP A 306 1.14 -2.00 32.18
N LEU A 307 1.49 -2.27 30.93
CA LEU A 307 1.09 -1.41 29.79
C LEU A 307 -0.01 -2.02 28.91
N LEU A 308 -0.24 -3.34 28.97
CA LEU A 308 -1.20 -4.01 28.08
C LEU A 308 -2.44 -4.53 28.82
N PRO A 309 -3.65 -4.34 28.23
CA PRO A 309 -4.87 -4.97 28.72
C PRO A 309 -4.78 -6.49 28.79
N SER A 310 -5.42 -7.12 29.78
CA SER A 310 -5.45 -8.59 29.94
C SER A 310 -5.83 -9.37 28.67
N PRO A 311 -6.84 -8.96 27.87
CA PRO A 311 -7.18 -9.67 26.62
C PRO A 311 -6.02 -9.74 25.64
N MET A 312 -5.27 -8.63 25.49
CA MET A 312 -4.13 -8.56 24.59
C MET A 312 -2.97 -9.43 25.08
N ARG A 313 -2.70 -9.43 26.39
CA ARG A 313 -1.67 -10.28 26.98
C ARG A 313 -1.98 -11.76 26.77
N LEU A 314 -3.22 -12.17 27.01
CA LEU A 314 -3.68 -13.54 26.79
C LEU A 314 -3.58 -13.93 25.31
N PHE A 315 -3.97 -13.03 24.40
CA PHE A 315 -3.83 -13.24 22.98
C PHE A 315 -2.38 -13.51 22.57
N LEU A 316 -1.47 -12.63 23.00
CA LEU A 316 -0.04 -12.73 22.70
C LEU A 316 0.56 -14.02 23.28
N SER A 317 0.35 -14.31 24.56
CA SER A 317 1.02 -15.41 25.26
C SER A 317 0.42 -16.79 25.00
N LYS A 318 -0.83 -16.86 24.50
CA LYS A 318 -1.52 -18.12 24.27
C LYS A 318 -2.02 -18.25 22.84
N THR A 319 -3.03 -17.47 22.45
CA THR A 319 -3.74 -17.64 21.17
C THR A 319 -2.80 -17.55 19.97
N LEU A 320 -1.95 -16.52 19.92
CA LEU A 320 -1.02 -16.32 18.81
C LEU A 320 0.04 -17.44 18.76
N LEU A 321 0.57 -17.86 19.92
CA LEU A 321 1.56 -18.94 19.97
C LEU A 321 0.98 -20.30 19.58
N GLU A 322 -0.25 -20.61 20.00
CA GLU A 322 -0.98 -21.82 19.57
C GLU A 322 -1.18 -21.83 18.05
N VAL A 323 -1.53 -20.69 17.44
CA VAL A 323 -1.64 -20.57 15.99
C VAL A 323 -0.28 -20.76 15.32
N ILE A 324 0.78 -20.15 15.84
CA ILE A 324 2.15 -20.33 15.32
C ILE A 324 2.58 -21.80 15.33
N GLU A 325 2.28 -22.54 16.40
CA GLU A 325 2.62 -23.96 16.53
C GLU A 325 1.86 -24.84 15.52
N ILE A 326 0.65 -24.45 15.10
CA ILE A 326 -0.07 -25.12 14.01
C ILE A 326 0.60 -24.84 12.66
N PHE A 327 1.02 -23.60 12.42
CA PHE A 327 1.57 -23.17 11.14
C PHE A 327 2.97 -23.71 10.88
N ARG A 328 3.84 -23.70 11.89
CA ARG A 328 5.27 -24.04 11.76
C ARG A 328 5.54 -25.39 11.07
N PRO A 329 4.96 -26.53 11.51
CA PRO A 329 5.26 -27.82 10.88
C PRO A 329 4.78 -27.88 9.43
N ILE A 330 3.58 -27.37 9.13
CA ILE A 330 3.00 -27.39 7.78
C ILE A 330 3.82 -26.49 6.85
N ARG A 331 4.14 -25.26 7.30
CA ARG A 331 4.99 -24.32 6.56
C ARG A 331 6.35 -24.92 6.22
N ASN A 332 7.02 -25.52 7.21
CA ASN A 332 8.35 -26.10 7.01
C ASN A 332 8.31 -27.26 6.01
N LYS A 333 7.33 -28.16 6.15
CA LYS A 333 7.08 -29.22 5.18
C LYS A 333 6.89 -28.68 3.77
N SER A 334 5.99 -27.71 3.58
CA SER A 334 5.72 -27.09 2.27
C SER A 334 6.91 -26.32 1.70
N ALA A 335 7.76 -25.72 2.54
CA ALA A 335 8.93 -24.96 2.09
C ALA A 335 10.09 -25.85 1.65
N HIS A 336 10.29 -27.00 2.30
CA HIS A 336 11.38 -27.92 1.98
C HIS A 336 11.05 -28.85 0.79
N GLY A 337 9.77 -28.97 0.40
CA GLY A 337 9.36 -29.67 -0.82
C GLY A 337 9.55 -31.20 -0.80
N ASN A 338 10.02 -31.75 0.32
CA ASN A 338 10.30 -33.18 0.47
C ASN A 338 9.04 -34.03 0.59
N GLU A 339 7.92 -33.44 0.98
CA GLU A 339 6.63 -34.12 1.14
C GLU A 339 5.48 -33.23 0.68
N ARG A 340 4.50 -33.85 0.02
CA ARG A 340 3.28 -33.18 -0.42
C ARG A 340 2.46 -32.70 0.77
N THR A 341 1.97 -31.47 0.68
CA THR A 341 1.03 -30.92 1.65
C THR A 341 -0.39 -31.37 1.28
N SER A 342 -1.04 -32.01 2.23
CA SER A 342 -2.40 -32.53 2.09
C SER A 342 -3.46 -31.43 2.17
N LEU A 343 -4.65 -31.71 1.62
CA LEU A 343 -5.82 -30.85 1.76
C LEU A 343 -6.15 -30.55 3.23
N LYS A 344 -6.03 -31.56 4.11
CA LYS A 344 -6.32 -31.42 5.55
C LYS A 344 -5.36 -30.45 6.23
N GLU A 345 -4.07 -30.51 5.91
CA GLU A 345 -3.06 -29.58 6.43
C GLU A 345 -3.36 -28.14 5.96
N ALA A 346 -3.63 -27.95 4.66
CA ALA A 346 -3.99 -26.63 4.13
C ALA A 346 -5.29 -26.09 4.74
N GLN A 347 -6.30 -26.93 4.96
CA GLN A 347 -7.55 -26.57 5.64
C GLN A 347 -7.32 -26.13 7.08
N ALA A 348 -6.38 -26.76 7.81
CA ALA A 348 -6.05 -26.34 9.17
C ALA A 348 -5.54 -24.89 9.21
N LEU A 349 -4.70 -24.49 8.25
CA LEU A 349 -4.21 -23.11 8.12
C LEU A 349 -5.33 -22.16 7.67
N ARG A 350 -6.05 -22.54 6.61
CA ARG A 350 -7.19 -21.80 6.04
C ARG A 350 -8.22 -21.44 7.11
N ASN A 351 -8.58 -22.40 7.97
CA ASN A 351 -9.58 -22.21 9.00
C ASN A 351 -9.17 -21.15 10.03
N LYS A 352 -7.87 -21.05 10.34
CA LYS A 352 -7.34 -20.00 11.23
C LYS A 352 -7.31 -18.63 10.56
N ILE A 353 -6.85 -18.56 9.31
CA ILE A 353 -6.77 -17.30 8.54
C ILE A 353 -8.15 -16.70 8.27
N LEU A 354 -9.11 -17.52 7.84
CA LEU A 354 -10.46 -17.07 7.47
C LEU A 354 -11.43 -17.03 8.66
N GLY A 355 -11.08 -17.65 9.79
CA GLY A 355 -11.93 -17.73 10.98
C GLY A 355 -13.16 -18.62 10.78
N ILE A 356 -13.02 -19.75 10.10
CA ILE A 356 -14.15 -20.63 9.73
C ILE A 356 -14.62 -21.47 10.93
N THR A 357 -13.68 -21.94 11.75
CA THR A 357 -13.96 -22.87 12.87
C THR A 357 -13.62 -22.27 14.22
N GLY A 358 -13.67 -20.94 14.34
CA GLY A 358 -13.31 -20.22 15.56
C GLY A 358 -12.84 -18.80 15.27
N THR A 359 -12.01 -18.27 16.15
CA THR A 359 -11.56 -16.89 16.08
C THR A 359 -10.74 -16.61 14.82
N ASN A 360 -11.07 -15.51 14.13
CA ASN A 360 -10.31 -15.03 12.98
C ASN A 360 -9.03 -14.34 13.48
N ILE A 361 -7.89 -15.02 13.31
CA ILE A 361 -6.61 -14.55 13.84
C ILE A 361 -6.21 -13.18 13.26
N LEU A 362 -6.51 -12.94 11.98
CA LEU A 362 -6.16 -11.69 11.32
C LEU A 362 -6.99 -10.51 11.85
N LYS A 363 -8.26 -10.74 12.18
CA LYS A 363 -9.09 -9.71 12.83
C LYS A 363 -8.54 -9.32 14.18
N GLU A 364 -8.14 -10.29 14.99
CA GLU A 364 -7.56 -10.01 16.32
C GLU A 364 -6.25 -9.24 16.19
N ILE A 365 -5.34 -9.68 15.32
CA ILE A 365 -4.08 -8.97 15.06
C ILE A 365 -4.36 -7.52 14.64
N ALA A 366 -5.25 -7.31 13.66
CA ALA A 366 -5.57 -5.98 13.16
C ALA A 366 -6.23 -5.08 14.22
N ASN A 367 -7.06 -5.65 15.11
CA ASN A 367 -7.66 -4.91 16.21
C ASN A 367 -6.60 -4.49 17.25
N TYR A 368 -5.68 -5.39 17.61
CA TYR A 368 -4.61 -5.06 18.57
C TYR A 368 -3.58 -4.07 18.03
N LYS A 369 -3.24 -4.15 16.73
CA LYS A 369 -2.42 -3.11 16.07
C LYS A 369 -3.05 -1.72 16.23
N ALA A 370 -4.37 -1.63 16.03
CA ALA A 370 -5.10 -0.37 16.17
C ALA A 370 -5.08 0.18 17.62
N THR A 371 -5.00 -0.68 18.63
CA THR A 371 -4.89 -0.25 20.04
C THR A 371 -3.47 0.17 20.44
N LEU A 372 -2.45 -0.35 19.75
CA LEU A 372 -1.04 -0.02 20.00
C LEU A 372 -0.56 1.25 19.29
N THR A 373 -1.34 1.75 18.33
CA THR A 373 -1.02 3.01 17.66
C THR A 373 -1.35 4.16 18.62
N PRO A 374 -0.39 5.01 19.01
CA PRO A 374 -0.69 6.14 19.89
C PRO A 374 -1.75 7.04 19.21
N PRO A 375 -2.67 7.65 19.98
CA PRO A 375 -3.59 8.62 19.43
C PRO A 375 -2.78 9.72 18.73
N LYS A 376 -3.20 10.11 17.52
CA LYS A 376 -2.63 11.29 16.84
C LYS A 376 -2.55 12.43 17.88
N PRO A 377 -1.45 13.19 17.95
CA PRO A 377 -1.35 14.28 18.90
C PRO A 377 -2.58 15.19 18.75
N LYS A 378 -3.35 15.33 19.83
CA LYS A 378 -4.40 16.34 19.95
C LYS A 378 -3.72 17.71 20.09
N ASN A 379 -3.03 18.16 19.05
CA ASN A 379 -2.50 19.51 18.91
C ASN A 379 -2.32 19.79 17.40
N SER A 380 -3.44 19.85 16.68
CA SER A 380 -3.57 20.91 15.68
C SER A 380 -4.14 22.10 16.45
N PRO A 381 -3.53 23.30 16.40
CA PRO A 381 -4.01 24.43 17.16
C PRO A 381 -5.47 24.69 16.74
N LYS A 382 -6.40 24.56 17.71
CA LYS A 382 -7.74 25.14 17.54
C LYS A 382 -7.50 26.63 17.30
N LYS A 383 -7.84 27.12 16.10
CA LYS A 383 -7.97 28.55 15.85
C LYS A 383 -8.97 29.10 16.87
N VAL A 384 -8.49 29.71 17.94
CA VAL A 384 -9.30 30.59 18.77
C VAL A 384 -9.41 31.89 17.97
N LEU A 385 -10.59 32.16 17.45
CA LEU A 385 -10.93 33.47 16.90
C LEU A 385 -11.13 34.41 18.08
N GLU A 386 -10.07 35.09 18.50
CA GLU A 386 -10.22 36.27 19.35
C GLU A 386 -10.59 37.46 18.48
N ASN A 387 -11.78 37.97 18.70
CA ASN A 387 -12.33 39.10 17.99
C ASN A 387 -12.08 40.34 18.85
N ILE A 388 -10.95 41.01 18.65
CA ILE A 388 -10.66 42.30 19.28
C ILE A 388 -10.43 43.33 18.17
N GLY A 389 -11.36 44.28 18.05
CA GLY A 389 -11.10 45.56 17.39
C GLY A 389 -10.84 45.55 15.88
N GLY A 390 -11.43 44.64 15.11
CA GLY A 390 -11.58 44.81 13.65
C GLY A 390 -10.30 44.68 12.80
N ILE A 391 -9.19 44.17 13.34
CA ILE A 391 -7.95 43.96 12.57
C ILE A 391 -7.55 42.47 12.65
N ARG A 392 -7.54 41.78 11.50
CA ARG A 392 -7.05 40.40 11.37
C ARG A 392 -5.53 40.39 11.35
N VAL A 393 -4.89 39.97 12.45
CA VAL A 393 -3.46 39.65 12.47
C VAL A 393 -3.30 38.15 12.72
N VAL A 394 -2.64 37.43 11.80
CA VAL A 394 -2.31 36.02 11.96
C VAL A 394 -0.94 35.94 12.63
N GLY A 395 -0.90 35.67 13.93
CA GLY A 395 0.32 35.36 14.67
C GLY A 395 0.44 33.85 14.91
N TYR A 396 1.59 33.27 14.60
CA TYR A 396 1.95 31.90 14.98
C TYR A 396 2.58 31.92 16.38
N GLN A 397 2.06 31.12 17.31
CA GLN A 397 2.81 30.67 18.49
C GLN A 397 2.96 29.15 18.43
#